data_AF-A0A914GTS3-F1
#
_entry.id   AF-A0A914GTS3-F1
#
_cell.length_a   1.000
_cell.length_b   1.000
_cell.length_c   1.000
_cell.angle_alpha   90.00
_cell.angle_beta   90.00
_cell.angle_gamma   90.00
#
_symmetry.space_group_name_H-M   'P 1'
#
loop_
_entity.id
_entity.type
_entity.pdbx_description
1 polymer ?
#
loop_
_entity_poly.entity_id
_entity_poly.type
_entity_poly.pdbx_seq_one_letter_code
_entity_poly.pdbx_strand_id
1 'polypeptide(L)'
;MASSASVPLDDLVPSSSAPSSSSVPTASSGGGSQRSTAATQSSTVSGGILSAIDVLNVADDGDGAGEEENENGRDGDGGDDDYWTVAELLKELIRAFLDESSSPKLLPEKLEMADKMVVQMAQIDKIIVASSSKNSLTCSAHRMELYRTEHIVNSYLRVRLRKIEQNPALALRDHSERVRRALQARRTGKRVPEQPALLEAREVQFAQRLLHANGALLRDTFLSLLPASMQHVPVPLTVSSGSQRVFVEVLKDNLDRVSVPSMADPNSDLLVSLDKGTRHMLPFHCVEELLDQGHVRLL
;
A
#
# COMPACT_ATOMS: atom_id res chain seq x y z
N MET A 1 13.40 24.22 -22.32
CA MET A 1 14.24 23.22 -22.98
C MET A 1 14.61 22.17 -21.95
N ALA A 2 13.90 21.04 -21.93
CA ALA A 2 14.10 19.98 -20.94
C ALA A 2 15.25 19.08 -21.40
N SER A 3 16.29 18.99 -20.57
CA SER A 3 17.45 18.12 -20.79
C SER A 3 17.06 16.67 -20.47
N SER A 4 17.08 15.81 -21.47
CA SER A 4 16.94 14.35 -21.32
C SER A 4 18.26 13.78 -20.81
N ALA A 5 18.30 13.36 -19.54
CA ALA A 5 19.42 12.60 -19.00
C ALA A 5 19.26 11.12 -19.38
N SER A 6 20.22 10.58 -20.12
CA SER A 6 20.38 9.15 -20.39
C SER A 6 21.23 8.55 -19.27
N VAL A 7 20.69 7.59 -18.52
CA VAL A 7 21.46 6.81 -17.53
C VAL A 7 21.47 5.35 -17.99
N PRO A 8 22.65 4.71 -18.14
CA PRO A 8 22.75 3.31 -18.52
C PRO A 8 22.25 2.37 -17.42
N LEU A 9 21.64 1.27 -17.85
CA LEU A 9 20.79 0.37 -17.05
C LEU A 9 21.55 -0.67 -16.20
N ASP A 10 22.89 -0.73 -16.26
CA ASP A 10 23.65 -1.90 -15.78
C ASP A 10 24.21 -1.79 -14.35
N ASP A 11 24.12 -0.64 -13.67
CA ASP A 11 24.79 -0.44 -12.37
C ASP A 11 23.94 -0.76 -11.12
N LEU A 12 22.83 -1.51 -11.23
CA LEU A 12 21.86 -1.66 -10.13
C LEU A 12 21.60 -3.07 -9.57
N VAL A 13 22.40 -4.09 -9.86
CA VAL A 13 22.14 -5.44 -9.29
C VAL A 13 23.41 -6.23 -8.94
N PRO A 14 23.59 -6.69 -7.68
CA PRO A 14 24.45 -7.82 -7.34
C PRO A 14 23.70 -9.15 -7.54
N SER A 15 24.39 -10.10 -8.17
CA SER A 15 23.91 -11.43 -8.55
C SER A 15 23.59 -12.35 -7.36
N SER A 16 22.41 -13.00 -7.38
CA SER A 16 22.03 -14.10 -6.48
C SER A 16 21.71 -15.36 -7.28
N SER A 17 22.35 -16.46 -6.90
CA SER A 17 22.18 -17.82 -7.42
C SER A 17 21.19 -18.61 -6.56
N ALA A 18 20.36 -19.44 -7.21
CA ALA A 18 19.44 -20.38 -6.59
C ALA A 18 19.74 -21.82 -7.04
N PRO A 19 19.47 -22.86 -6.22
CA PRO A 19 19.34 -24.23 -6.70
C PRO A 19 17.95 -24.86 -6.48
N SER A 20 17.42 -25.37 -7.60
CA SER A 20 16.63 -26.59 -7.85
C SER A 20 15.80 -27.30 -6.77
N SER A 21 14.54 -27.58 -7.14
CA SER A 21 13.52 -28.45 -6.50
C SER A 21 13.52 -29.90 -7.02
N SER A 22 13.06 -30.87 -6.21
CA SER A 22 12.68 -32.23 -6.63
C SER A 22 11.34 -32.72 -6.02
N SER A 23 10.48 -33.23 -6.92
CA SER A 23 9.44 -34.30 -6.89
C SER A 23 8.78 -34.88 -5.59
N VAL A 24 7.43 -34.71 -5.47
CA VAL A 24 6.23 -35.64 -5.40
C VAL A 24 6.47 -37.14 -5.02
N PRO A 25 5.60 -37.95 -4.31
CA PRO A 25 4.13 -38.13 -4.53
C PRO A 25 3.12 -38.66 -3.42
N THR A 26 1.81 -38.46 -3.71
CA THR A 26 0.53 -39.25 -3.56
C THR A 26 0.07 -40.06 -2.31
N ALA A 27 -1.24 -39.95 -1.94
CA ALA A 27 -2.27 -41.03 -1.72
C ALA A 27 -3.63 -40.45 -1.18
N SER A 28 -4.81 -40.68 -1.81
CA SER A 28 -5.98 -41.57 -1.46
C SER A 28 -6.55 -41.45 -0.03
N SER A 29 -7.82 -41.64 0.38
CA SER A 29 -9.20 -41.77 -0.14
C SER A 29 -10.13 -41.81 1.11
N GLY A 30 -11.45 -41.58 1.02
CA GLY A 30 -12.41 -42.05 2.04
C GLY A 30 -13.63 -41.14 2.32
N GLY A 31 -14.84 -41.68 2.12
CA GLY A 31 -16.13 -40.98 2.20
C GLY A 31 -16.89 -41.10 3.53
N GLY A 32 -18.11 -40.53 3.58
CA GLY A 32 -19.08 -40.74 4.66
C GLY A 32 -20.14 -39.63 4.81
N SER A 33 -21.40 -39.94 4.48
CA SER A 33 -22.61 -39.08 4.59
C SER A 33 -23.27 -39.13 5.98
N GLN A 34 -23.96 -38.06 6.41
CA GLN A 34 -25.44 -37.99 6.65
C GLN A 34 -25.90 -36.83 7.61
N ARG A 35 -26.83 -36.01 7.07
CA ARG A 35 -28.14 -35.48 7.57
C ARG A 35 -28.35 -34.68 8.91
N SER A 36 -28.73 -33.41 8.69
CA SER A 36 -29.72 -32.48 9.30
C SER A 36 -30.38 -32.66 10.68
N THR A 37 -30.54 -31.54 11.42
CA THR A 37 -31.83 -30.88 11.82
C THR A 37 -31.62 -29.41 12.25
N ALA A 38 -32.67 -28.60 12.18
CA ALA A 38 -32.69 -27.12 12.25
C ALA A 38 -33.27 -26.57 13.57
N ALA A 39 -32.93 -25.32 13.91
CA ALA A 39 -33.83 -24.43 14.66
C ALA A 39 -33.47 -22.94 14.44
N THR A 40 -34.49 -22.18 14.05
CA THR A 40 -34.54 -20.76 13.75
C THR A 40 -34.60 -19.93 15.04
N GLN A 41 -33.96 -18.75 15.07
CA GLN A 41 -34.54 -17.56 15.72
C GLN A 41 -33.93 -16.26 15.17
N SER A 42 -34.82 -15.29 15.00
CA SER A 42 -34.70 -14.02 14.28
C SER A 42 -34.25 -12.90 15.23
N SER A 43 -33.43 -11.95 14.75
CA SER A 43 -33.68 -10.50 14.99
C SER A 43 -32.71 -9.59 14.21
N THR A 44 -33.34 -8.74 13.40
CA THR A 44 -33.05 -7.33 13.09
C THR A 44 -31.62 -6.89 12.72
N VAL A 45 -31.51 -6.57 11.43
CA VAL A 45 -30.43 -5.82 10.77
C VAL A 45 -30.50 -4.34 11.17
N SER A 46 -29.38 -3.77 11.59
CA SER A 46 -29.08 -2.35 11.36
C SER A 46 -27.59 -2.23 11.06
N GLY A 47 -27.32 -1.69 9.89
CA GLY A 47 -26.02 -1.72 9.24
C GLY A 47 -24.96 -0.91 9.97
N GLY A 48 -23.76 -1.47 10.00
CA GLY A 48 -22.56 -0.80 10.42
C GLY A 48 -21.38 -1.73 10.22
N ILE A 49 -20.53 -1.42 9.24
CA ILE A 49 -19.25 -2.10 8.97
C ILE A 49 -18.33 -2.03 10.21
N LEU A 50 -18.67 -1.17 11.18
CA LEU A 50 -17.97 -0.99 12.46
C LEU A 50 -18.42 -1.95 13.57
N SER A 51 -19.61 -2.59 13.50
CA SER A 51 -20.13 -3.40 14.62
C SER A 51 -19.54 -4.81 14.71
N ALA A 52 -18.87 -5.29 13.66
CA ALA A 52 -18.30 -6.64 13.64
C ALA A 52 -16.89 -6.72 14.24
N ILE A 53 -16.21 -5.59 14.44
CA ILE A 53 -14.87 -5.53 15.02
C ILE A 53 -14.90 -5.84 16.52
N ASP A 54 -15.99 -5.50 17.22
CA ASP A 54 -16.14 -5.82 18.66
C ASP A 54 -16.19 -7.34 18.93
N VAL A 55 -16.45 -8.16 17.90
CA VAL A 55 -16.41 -9.63 18.01
C VAL A 55 -14.97 -10.17 18.09
N LEU A 56 -13.96 -9.35 17.75
CA LEU A 56 -12.55 -9.76 17.80
C LEU A 56 -11.88 -9.51 19.15
N ASN A 57 -12.57 -8.91 20.13
CA ASN A 57 -11.98 -8.50 21.41
C ASN A 57 -12.48 -9.30 22.63
N VAL A 58 -12.92 -10.56 22.46
CA VAL A 58 -13.44 -11.38 23.58
C VAL A 58 -12.55 -12.59 23.89
N ALA A 59 -12.01 -12.55 25.11
CA ALA A 59 -11.57 -13.62 26.02
C ALA A 59 -10.14 -14.19 25.91
N ASP A 60 -9.22 -13.57 26.65
CA ASP A 60 -8.21 -14.27 27.46
C ASP A 60 -8.53 -14.00 28.94
N ASP A 61 -9.29 -14.90 29.56
CA ASP A 61 -9.53 -14.94 31.01
C ASP A 61 -9.07 -16.32 31.50
N GLY A 62 -7.93 -16.34 32.21
CA GLY A 62 -7.36 -17.51 32.85
C GLY A 62 -6.64 -17.13 34.14
N ASP A 63 -7.37 -17.25 35.26
CA ASP A 63 -6.91 -17.11 36.64
C ASP A 63 -6.01 -18.29 37.08
N GLY A 64 -5.00 -18.02 37.93
CA GLY A 64 -4.11 -19.03 38.52
C GLY A 64 -2.81 -18.49 39.13
N ALA A 65 -2.87 -18.14 40.42
CA ALA A 65 -1.81 -17.55 41.26
C ALA A 65 -0.52 -18.37 41.47
N GLY A 66 0.59 -17.65 41.75
CA GLY A 66 1.83 -18.19 42.32
C GLY A 66 3.01 -17.21 42.22
N GLU A 67 3.26 -16.45 43.30
CA GLU A 67 4.40 -15.55 43.48
C GLU A 67 5.73 -16.33 43.59
N GLU A 68 6.80 -15.90 42.90
CA GLU A 68 8.16 -15.85 43.46
C GLU A 68 8.94 -14.71 42.77
N GLU A 69 9.59 -13.89 43.60
CA GLU A 69 10.39 -12.71 43.25
C GLU A 69 11.70 -13.10 42.55
N ASN A 70 12.10 -12.34 41.51
CA ASN A 70 13.52 -12.14 41.22
C ASN A 70 13.76 -10.78 40.57
N GLU A 71 14.38 -9.87 41.32
CA GLU A 71 14.90 -8.59 40.85
C GLU A 71 16.16 -8.82 39.99
N ASN A 72 16.13 -8.46 38.69
CA ASN A 72 17.28 -7.83 38.05
C ASN A 72 16.99 -7.31 36.63
N GLY A 73 17.48 -6.11 36.33
CA GLY A 73 17.78 -5.67 34.96
C GLY A 73 16.70 -4.86 34.25
N ARG A 74 16.54 -3.58 34.64
CA ARG A 74 15.94 -2.56 33.78
C ARG A 74 16.87 -2.29 32.60
N ASP A 75 16.58 -2.88 31.46
CA ASP A 75 16.92 -2.33 30.15
C ASP A 75 15.62 -2.07 29.41
N GLY A 76 15.14 -0.82 29.51
CA GLY A 76 14.02 -0.32 28.73
C GLY A 76 14.44 -0.12 27.29
N ASP A 77 14.40 -1.18 26.49
CA ASP A 77 14.33 -1.09 25.04
C ASP A 77 12.86 -0.93 24.65
N GLY A 78 12.36 0.29 24.80
CA GLY A 78 11.04 0.69 24.30
C GLY A 78 11.11 0.84 22.78
N GLY A 79 11.22 -0.28 22.07
CA GLY A 79 10.80 -0.34 20.68
C GLY A 79 9.30 -0.18 20.66
N ASP A 80 8.81 1.00 20.26
CA ASP A 80 7.46 1.17 19.72
C ASP A 80 7.36 0.29 18.47
N ASP A 81 7.23 -1.02 18.68
CA ASP A 81 6.62 -1.91 17.71
C ASP A 81 5.18 -1.41 17.66
N ASP A 82 4.86 -0.56 16.66
CA ASP A 82 3.55 0.07 16.52
C ASP A 82 2.48 -1.04 16.60
N TYR A 83 1.89 -1.20 17.78
CA TYR A 83 0.87 -2.20 18.05
C TYR A 83 -0.42 -1.74 17.37
N TRP A 84 -0.53 -2.02 16.07
CA TRP A 84 -1.75 -1.78 15.32
C TRP A 84 -2.81 -2.78 15.73
N THR A 85 -3.97 -2.30 16.18
CA THR A 85 -5.14 -3.17 16.24
C THR A 85 -5.57 -3.54 14.82
N VAL A 86 -6.18 -4.72 14.63
CA VAL A 86 -6.65 -5.18 13.30
C VAL A 86 -7.61 -4.19 12.65
N ALA A 87 -8.42 -3.52 13.47
CA ALA A 87 -9.37 -2.52 13.02
C ALA A 87 -8.71 -1.22 12.54
N GLU A 88 -7.68 -0.75 13.24
CA GLU A 88 -6.91 0.42 12.82
C GLU A 88 -6.11 0.11 11.56
N LEU A 89 -5.51 -1.08 11.49
CA LEU A 89 -4.80 -1.57 10.33
C LEU A 89 -5.69 -1.59 9.08
N LEU A 90 -6.93 -2.11 9.20
CA LEU A 90 -7.90 -2.12 8.11
C LEU A 90 -8.31 -0.70 7.70
N LYS A 91 -8.56 0.20 8.67
CA LYS A 91 -8.92 1.60 8.39
C LYS A 91 -7.80 2.31 7.63
N GLU A 92 -6.56 2.12 8.05
CA GLU A 92 -5.41 2.76 7.41
C GLU A 92 -5.13 2.16 6.03
N LEU A 93 -5.33 0.85 5.84
CA LEU A 93 -5.23 0.23 4.52
C LEU A 93 -6.32 0.73 3.56
N ILE A 94 -7.56 0.90 4.03
CA ILE A 94 -8.63 1.50 3.21
C ILE A 94 -8.26 2.93 2.82
N ARG A 95 -7.71 3.71 3.76
CA ARG A 95 -7.23 5.07 3.47
C ARG A 95 -6.12 5.05 2.41
N ALA A 96 -5.11 4.20 2.58
CA ALA A 96 -4.04 4.01 1.62
C ALA A 96 -4.55 3.63 0.23
N PHE A 97 -5.56 2.74 0.18
CA PHE A 97 -6.22 2.36 -1.06
C PHE A 97 -6.93 3.52 -1.75
N LEU A 98 -7.72 4.31 -1.01
CA LEU A 98 -8.43 5.47 -1.55
C LEU A 98 -7.43 6.51 -2.07
N ASP A 99 -6.43 6.86 -1.26
CA ASP A 99 -5.38 7.81 -1.64
C ASP A 99 -4.63 7.33 -2.90
N GLU A 100 -4.24 6.06 -2.95
CA GLU A 100 -3.57 5.50 -4.13
C GLU A 100 -4.51 5.45 -5.35
N SER A 101 -5.81 5.17 -5.18
CA SER A 101 -6.77 5.09 -6.29
C SER A 101 -7.09 6.45 -6.90
N SER A 102 -7.13 7.51 -6.08
CA SER A 102 -7.49 8.86 -6.48
C SER A 102 -6.27 9.72 -6.85
N SER A 103 -5.05 9.26 -6.52
CA SER A 103 -3.82 9.96 -6.89
C SER A 103 -3.40 9.66 -8.34
N PRO A 104 -3.04 10.67 -9.15
CA PRO A 104 -2.48 10.49 -10.49
C PRO A 104 -1.02 10.03 -10.49
N LYS A 105 -0.35 10.09 -9.35
CA LYS A 105 1.06 9.70 -9.17
C LYS A 105 1.15 8.53 -8.18
N LEU A 106 2.23 7.76 -8.27
CA LEU A 106 2.51 6.73 -7.27
C LEU A 106 2.78 7.39 -5.90
N LEU A 107 2.11 6.91 -4.87
CA LEU A 107 2.28 7.38 -3.49
C LEU A 107 3.31 6.53 -2.72
N PRO A 108 3.82 6.99 -1.55
CA PRO A 108 4.67 6.19 -0.69
C PRO A 108 4.12 4.79 -0.41
N GLU A 109 5.00 3.78 -0.31
CA GLU A 109 4.52 2.42 -0.01
C GLU A 109 3.93 2.31 1.40
N LYS A 110 2.86 1.51 1.51
CA LYS A 110 2.28 1.05 2.78
C LYS A 110 2.10 -0.47 2.76
N LEU A 111 3.07 -1.15 2.15
CA LEU A 111 3.00 -2.58 1.85
C LEU A 111 3.10 -3.47 3.10
N GLU A 112 3.79 -2.99 4.14
CA GLU A 112 3.79 -3.65 5.46
C GLU A 112 2.36 -3.83 6.01
N MET A 113 1.50 -2.83 5.82
CA MET A 113 0.10 -2.91 6.27
C MET A 113 -0.67 -4.00 5.52
N ALA A 114 -0.42 -4.12 4.21
CA ALA A 114 -1.01 -5.16 3.38
C ALA A 114 -0.52 -6.55 3.83
N ASP A 115 0.77 -6.71 4.13
CA ASP A 115 1.34 -7.98 4.61
C ASP A 115 0.76 -8.39 5.96
N LYS A 116 0.68 -7.45 6.91
CA LYS A 116 0.02 -7.68 8.20
C LYS A 116 -1.43 -8.12 8.00
N MET A 117 -2.19 -7.49 7.10
CA MET A 117 -3.57 -7.91 6.80
C MET A 117 -3.67 -9.30 6.18
N VAL A 118 -2.73 -9.69 5.31
CA VAL A 118 -2.71 -11.05 4.73
C VAL A 118 -2.51 -12.11 5.83
N VAL A 119 -1.65 -11.83 6.82
CA VAL A 119 -1.48 -12.73 7.98
C VAL A 119 -2.78 -12.83 8.79
N GLN A 120 -3.46 -11.70 9.04
CA GLN A 120 -4.75 -11.70 9.75
C GLN A 120 -5.83 -12.49 9.00
N MET A 121 -5.90 -12.34 7.67
CA MET A 121 -6.83 -13.10 6.83
C MET A 121 -6.60 -14.62 6.94
N ALA A 122 -5.33 -15.06 6.97
CA ALA A 122 -5.00 -16.48 7.13
C ALA A 122 -5.43 -17.03 8.50
N GLN A 123 -5.43 -16.20 9.56
CA GLN A 123 -5.94 -16.58 10.87
C GLN A 123 -7.46 -16.75 10.86
N ILE A 124 -8.20 -15.82 10.23
CA ILE A 124 -9.65 -15.91 10.07
C ILE A 124 -10.02 -17.18 9.27
N ASP A 125 -9.29 -17.49 8.20
CA ASP A 125 -9.53 -18.68 7.39
C ASP A 125 -9.34 -19.97 8.22
N LYS A 126 -8.30 -20.05 9.06
CA LYS A 126 -8.10 -21.18 9.98
C LYS A 126 -9.26 -21.34 10.96
N ILE A 127 -9.78 -20.24 11.51
CA ILE A 127 -10.94 -20.26 12.41
C ILE A 127 -12.18 -20.82 11.69
N ILE A 128 -12.44 -20.38 10.45
CA ILE A 128 -13.55 -20.87 9.63
C ILE A 128 -13.40 -22.38 9.37
N VAL A 129 -12.20 -22.84 9.04
CA VAL A 129 -11.92 -24.26 8.76
C VAL A 129 -12.07 -25.14 10.00
N ALA A 130 -11.61 -24.65 11.17
CA ALA A 130 -11.70 -25.37 12.43
C ALA A 130 -13.12 -25.43 13.01
N SER A 131 -14.02 -24.55 12.58
CA SER A 131 -15.39 -24.51 13.07
C SER A 131 -16.18 -25.77 12.71
N SER A 132 -16.75 -26.41 13.73
CA SER A 132 -17.64 -27.57 13.59
C SER A 132 -18.94 -27.21 12.84
N SER A 133 -19.41 -25.96 12.98
CA SER A 133 -20.63 -25.46 12.35
C SER A 133 -20.31 -24.51 11.19
N LYS A 134 -19.96 -25.10 10.04
CA LYS A 134 -19.60 -24.38 8.81
C LYS A 134 -20.72 -23.48 8.27
N ASN A 135 -21.96 -23.80 8.57
CA ASN A 135 -23.15 -23.04 8.16
C ASN A 135 -23.71 -22.14 9.26
N SER A 136 -22.97 -21.95 10.36
CA SER A 136 -23.36 -20.96 11.37
C SER A 136 -23.34 -19.55 10.76
N LEU A 137 -24.20 -18.69 11.30
CA LEU A 137 -24.22 -17.27 10.93
C LEU A 137 -22.85 -16.63 11.16
N THR A 138 -22.16 -17.00 12.25
CA THR A 138 -20.82 -16.53 12.59
C THR A 138 -19.79 -16.90 11.51
N CYS A 139 -19.74 -18.16 11.07
CA CYS A 139 -18.86 -18.57 9.97
C CYS A 139 -19.17 -17.83 8.65
N SER A 140 -20.46 -17.61 8.37
CA SER A 140 -20.89 -16.87 7.19
C SER A 140 -20.45 -15.40 7.26
N ALA A 141 -20.53 -14.77 8.43
CA ALA A 141 -20.06 -13.41 8.66
C ALA A 141 -18.54 -13.29 8.51
N HIS A 142 -17.76 -14.19 9.11
CA HIS A 142 -16.30 -14.22 8.94
C HIS A 142 -15.89 -14.41 7.48
N ARG A 143 -16.59 -15.29 6.74
CA ARG A 143 -16.33 -15.51 5.32
C ARG A 143 -16.64 -14.26 4.48
N MET A 144 -17.72 -13.55 4.79
CA MET A 144 -18.06 -12.29 4.13
C MET A 144 -16.97 -11.24 4.35
N GLU A 145 -16.49 -11.07 5.59
CA GLU A 145 -15.44 -10.09 5.88
C GLU A 145 -14.07 -10.49 5.33
N LEU A 146 -13.77 -11.79 5.27
CA LEU A 146 -12.58 -12.29 4.58
C LEU A 146 -12.57 -11.83 3.12
N TYR A 147 -13.68 -12.00 2.39
CA TYR A 147 -13.77 -11.57 0.99
C TYR A 147 -13.70 -10.05 0.81
N ARG A 148 -14.31 -9.28 1.71
CA ARG A 148 -14.25 -7.81 1.66
C ARG A 148 -12.82 -7.31 1.90
N THR A 149 -12.13 -7.89 2.88
CA THR A 149 -10.75 -7.55 3.20
C THR A 149 -9.80 -7.96 2.06
N GLU A 150 -9.97 -9.17 1.53
CA GLU A 150 -9.23 -9.66 0.36
C GLU A 150 -9.36 -8.70 -0.83
N HIS A 151 -10.57 -8.23 -1.09
CA HIS A 151 -10.83 -7.27 -2.16
C HIS A 151 -10.06 -5.97 -1.97
N ILE A 152 -10.02 -5.42 -0.76
CA ILE A 152 -9.28 -4.17 -0.46
C ILE A 152 -7.78 -4.36 -0.64
N VAL A 153 -7.19 -5.42 -0.05
CA VAL A 153 -5.75 -5.73 -0.18
C VAL A 153 -5.38 -5.87 -1.66
N ASN A 154 -6.11 -6.70 -2.41
CA ASN A 154 -5.84 -6.93 -3.82
C ASN A 154 -6.02 -5.67 -4.67
N SER A 155 -7.03 -4.86 -4.37
CA SER A 155 -7.28 -3.61 -5.11
C SER A 155 -6.16 -2.61 -4.89
N TYR A 156 -5.68 -2.45 -3.65
CA TYR A 156 -4.52 -1.61 -3.33
C TYR A 156 -3.28 -2.04 -4.12
N LEU A 157 -2.91 -3.32 -4.05
CA LEU A 157 -1.74 -3.86 -4.74
C LEU A 157 -1.84 -3.70 -6.26
N ARG A 158 -3.01 -3.98 -6.85
CA ARG A 158 -3.23 -3.84 -8.31
C ARG A 158 -3.11 -2.40 -8.78
N VAL A 159 -3.64 -1.43 -8.02
CA VAL A 159 -3.52 -0.01 -8.40
C VAL A 159 -2.06 0.41 -8.40
N ARG A 160 -1.29 0.03 -7.37
CA ARG A 160 0.15 0.32 -7.30
C ARG A 160 0.92 -0.30 -8.47
N LEU A 161 0.75 -1.60 -8.71
CA LEU A 161 1.42 -2.28 -9.83
C LEU A 161 1.08 -1.64 -11.17
N ARG A 162 -0.19 -1.28 -11.40
CA ARG A 162 -0.61 -0.58 -12.62
C ARG A 162 0.12 0.76 -12.81
N LYS A 163 0.29 1.55 -11.74
CA LYS A 163 1.03 2.82 -11.81
C LYS A 163 2.53 2.61 -12.08
N ILE A 164 3.12 1.57 -11.50
CA ILE A 164 4.51 1.19 -11.79
C ILE A 164 4.65 0.74 -13.25
N GLU A 165 3.71 -0.05 -13.76
CA GLU A 165 3.70 -0.54 -15.14
C GLU A 165 3.57 0.57 -16.18
N GLN A 166 2.83 1.64 -15.87
CA GLN A 166 2.67 2.79 -16.78
C GLN A 166 4.00 3.48 -17.11
N ASN A 167 4.91 3.60 -16.13
CA ASN A 167 6.22 4.18 -16.35
C ASN A 167 7.26 3.68 -15.32
N PRO A 168 7.84 2.49 -15.55
CA PRO A 168 8.73 1.86 -14.57
C PRO A 168 10.04 2.63 -14.38
N ALA A 169 10.57 3.28 -15.43
CA ALA A 169 11.81 4.05 -15.31
C ALA A 169 11.59 5.33 -14.48
N LEU A 170 10.43 5.98 -14.62
CA LEU A 170 10.08 7.13 -13.79
C LEU A 170 9.92 6.73 -12.33
N ALA A 171 9.25 5.63 -12.04
CA ALA A 171 9.09 5.13 -10.68
C ALA A 171 10.45 4.84 -10.01
N LEU A 172 11.37 4.17 -10.73
CA LEU A 172 12.73 3.89 -10.25
C LEU A 172 13.56 5.16 -10.03
N ARG A 173 13.44 6.15 -10.92
CA ARG A 173 14.11 7.45 -10.78
C ARG A 173 13.61 8.19 -9.55
N ASP A 174 12.29 8.33 -9.41
CA ASP A 174 11.67 9.07 -8.29
C ASP A 174 12.01 8.40 -6.95
N HIS A 175 12.01 7.06 -6.91
CA HIS A 175 12.47 6.30 -5.75
C HIS A 175 13.94 6.59 -5.42
N SER A 176 14.83 6.51 -6.43
CA SER A 176 16.27 6.77 -6.26
C SER A 176 16.55 8.21 -5.80
N GLU A 177 15.78 9.18 -6.28
CA GLU A 177 15.88 10.57 -5.82
C GLU A 177 15.46 10.74 -4.37
N ARG A 178 14.35 10.11 -3.93
CA ARG A 178 13.93 10.15 -2.54
C ARG A 178 14.97 9.50 -1.62
N VAL A 179 15.50 8.34 -1.98
CA VAL A 179 16.59 7.67 -1.24
C VAL A 179 17.83 8.55 -1.16
N ARG A 180 18.23 9.19 -2.27
CA ARG A 180 19.37 10.11 -2.29
C ARG A 180 19.15 11.32 -1.38
N ARG A 181 17.96 11.93 -1.41
CA ARG A 181 17.60 13.06 -0.54
C ARG A 181 17.63 12.64 0.94
N ALA A 182 17.10 11.47 1.28
CA ALA A 182 17.13 10.93 2.64
C ALA A 182 18.58 10.70 3.14
N LEU A 183 19.44 10.11 2.32
CA LEU A 183 20.86 9.91 2.66
C LEU A 183 21.62 11.24 2.82
N GLN A 184 21.34 12.24 1.98
CA GLN A 184 21.94 13.57 2.09
C GLN A 184 21.48 14.31 3.36
N ALA A 185 20.20 14.18 3.72
CA ALA A 185 19.66 14.74 4.95
C ALA A 185 20.37 14.16 6.19
N ARG A 186 20.51 12.82 6.25
CA ARG A 186 21.23 12.13 7.33
C ARG A 186 22.69 12.60 7.43
N ARG A 187 23.38 12.77 6.30
CA ARG A 187 24.78 13.24 6.25
C ARG A 187 24.98 14.68 6.70
N THR A 188 24.03 15.56 6.41
CA THR A 188 24.14 17.00 6.72
C THR A 188 23.61 17.35 8.11
N GLY A 189 23.13 16.37 8.87
CA GLY A 189 22.52 16.59 10.20
C GLY A 189 21.24 17.43 10.15
N LYS A 190 20.70 17.69 8.96
CA LYS A 190 19.49 18.49 8.78
C LYS A 190 18.29 17.62 9.14
N ARG A 191 17.45 18.08 10.08
CA ARG A 191 16.15 17.47 10.40
C ARG A 191 15.21 17.65 9.22
N VAL A 192 15.38 16.84 8.18
CA VAL A 192 14.39 16.69 7.11
C VAL A 192 13.33 15.72 7.62
N PRO A 193 12.03 16.01 7.45
CA PRO A 193 10.98 15.05 7.79
C PRO A 193 11.29 13.73 7.07
N GLU A 194 11.22 12.63 7.81
CA GLU A 194 11.43 11.30 7.28
C GLU A 194 10.42 11.08 6.16
N GLN A 195 10.89 11.12 4.91
CA GLN A 195 10.04 10.81 3.78
C GLN A 195 9.99 9.29 3.67
N PRO A 196 8.81 8.67 3.75
CA PRO A 196 8.68 7.24 3.50
C PRO A 196 9.21 6.94 2.10
N ALA A 197 9.71 5.72 1.90
CA ALA A 197 10.15 5.31 0.58
C ALA A 197 8.94 5.35 -0.40
N LEU A 198 9.24 5.35 -1.69
CA LEU A 198 8.21 5.32 -2.74
C LEU A 198 7.88 3.91 -3.24
N LEU A 199 8.89 3.05 -3.21
CA LEU A 199 8.82 1.67 -3.66
C LEU A 199 9.46 0.82 -2.57
N GLU A 200 8.85 -0.33 -2.29
CA GLU A 200 9.50 -1.37 -1.51
C GLU A 200 10.48 -2.18 -2.37
N ALA A 201 11.41 -2.91 -1.75
CA ALA A 201 12.38 -3.77 -2.43
C ALA A 201 11.77 -4.71 -3.48
N ARG A 202 10.61 -5.32 -3.16
CA ARG A 202 9.88 -6.20 -4.10
C ARG A 202 9.31 -5.45 -5.30
N GLU A 203 8.86 -4.21 -5.11
CA GLU A 203 8.38 -3.35 -6.20
C GLU A 203 9.54 -2.83 -7.06
N VAL A 204 10.69 -2.52 -6.44
CA VAL A 204 11.92 -2.15 -7.17
C VAL A 204 12.35 -3.29 -8.09
N GLN A 205 12.41 -4.52 -7.57
CA GLN A 205 12.75 -5.69 -8.37
C GLN A 205 11.73 -5.95 -9.49
N PHE A 206 10.45 -5.71 -9.24
CA PHE A 206 9.41 -5.81 -10.26
C PHE A 206 9.62 -4.77 -11.37
N ALA A 207 9.82 -3.49 -11.02
CA ALA A 207 10.03 -2.41 -11.97
C ALA A 207 11.30 -2.61 -12.82
N GLN A 208 12.40 -3.07 -12.20
CA GLN A 208 13.65 -3.40 -12.91
C GLN A 208 13.45 -4.54 -13.92
N ARG A 209 12.80 -5.64 -13.50
CA ARG A 209 12.51 -6.78 -14.39
C ARG A 209 11.61 -6.36 -15.55
N LEU A 210 10.58 -5.57 -15.27
CA LEU A 210 9.67 -5.07 -16.30
C LEU A 210 10.40 -4.18 -17.31
N LEU A 211 11.23 -3.25 -16.85
CA LEU A 211 12.00 -2.36 -17.71
C LEU A 211 12.99 -3.15 -18.59
N HIS A 212 13.70 -4.12 -18.00
CA HIS A 212 14.61 -5.00 -18.73
C HIS A 212 13.87 -5.84 -19.79
N ALA A 213 12.75 -6.47 -19.42
CA ALA A 213 11.95 -7.29 -20.34
C ALA A 213 11.38 -6.46 -21.50
N ASN A 214 10.85 -5.26 -21.21
CA ASN A 214 10.36 -4.35 -22.25
C ASN A 214 11.48 -3.89 -23.18
N GLY A 215 12.65 -3.55 -22.62
CA GLY A 215 13.82 -3.16 -23.41
C GLY A 215 14.35 -4.28 -24.31
N ALA A 216 14.40 -5.52 -23.81
CA ALA A 216 14.76 -6.69 -24.59
C ALA A 216 13.76 -6.95 -25.74
N LEU A 217 12.46 -6.96 -25.43
CA LEU A 217 11.41 -7.15 -26.43
C LEU A 217 11.48 -6.08 -27.53
N LEU A 218 11.59 -4.80 -27.17
CA LEU A 218 11.67 -3.70 -28.14
C LEU A 218 12.93 -3.80 -29.01
N ARG A 219 14.06 -4.19 -28.41
CA ARG A 219 15.32 -4.39 -29.12
C ARG A 219 15.23 -5.52 -30.15
N ASP A 220 14.67 -6.65 -29.75
CA ASP A 220 14.59 -7.84 -30.60
C ASP A 220 13.55 -7.66 -31.72
N THR A 221 12.46 -6.95 -31.45
CA THR A 221 11.37 -6.77 -32.43
C THR A 221 11.58 -5.61 -33.40
N PHE A 222 12.16 -4.50 -32.94
CA PHE A 222 12.15 -3.25 -33.71
C PHE A 222 13.47 -2.47 -33.65
N LEU A 223 14.06 -2.24 -32.48
CA LEU A 223 15.20 -1.33 -32.38
C LEU A 223 16.44 -1.86 -33.10
N SER A 224 16.65 -3.18 -33.15
CA SER A 224 17.75 -3.79 -33.92
C SER A 224 17.67 -3.52 -35.43
N LEU A 225 16.48 -3.21 -35.94
CA LEU A 225 16.24 -2.88 -37.35
C LEU A 225 16.51 -1.40 -37.66
N LEU A 226 16.62 -0.55 -36.63
CA LEU A 226 16.85 0.88 -36.77
C LEU A 226 18.35 1.22 -36.84
N PRO A 227 18.71 2.35 -37.45
CA PRO A 227 20.07 2.90 -37.35
C PRO A 227 20.49 3.11 -35.89
N ALA A 228 21.79 2.95 -35.59
CA ALA A 228 22.33 3.00 -34.23
C ALA A 228 21.91 4.25 -33.41
N SER A 229 21.77 5.41 -34.06
CA SER A 229 21.32 6.66 -33.42
C SER A 229 19.86 6.66 -32.96
N MET A 230 19.04 5.69 -33.42
CA MET A 230 17.61 5.58 -33.14
C MET A 230 17.27 4.34 -32.28
N GLN A 231 18.26 3.59 -31.79
CA GLN A 231 18.04 2.38 -31.00
C GLN A 231 17.74 2.67 -29.51
N HIS A 232 17.42 3.92 -29.18
CA HIS A 232 17.11 4.35 -27.82
C HIS A 232 15.66 4.78 -27.71
N VAL A 233 14.97 4.28 -26.69
CA VAL A 233 13.58 4.64 -26.39
C VAL A 233 13.60 5.78 -25.38
N PRO A 234 13.12 6.98 -25.74
CA PRO A 234 13.01 8.06 -24.78
C PRO A 234 11.93 7.70 -23.76
N VAL A 235 12.31 7.63 -22.49
CA VAL A 235 11.34 7.44 -21.41
C VAL A 235 10.84 8.81 -20.96
N PRO A 236 9.53 9.10 -21.03
CA PRO A 236 9.00 10.37 -20.55
C PRO A 236 9.31 10.51 -19.06
N LEU A 237 10.09 11.55 -18.74
CA LEU A 237 10.56 11.87 -17.39
C LEU A 237 9.51 12.60 -16.54
N THR A 238 8.33 12.86 -17.10
CA THR A 238 7.23 13.52 -16.42
C THR A 238 5.92 12.84 -16.83
N VAL A 239 5.15 12.37 -15.85
CA VAL A 239 3.72 12.17 -16.10
C VAL A 239 3.11 13.56 -16.22
N SER A 240 2.22 13.77 -17.18
CA SER A 240 1.45 15.02 -17.37
C SER A 240 0.42 15.21 -16.24
N SER A 241 0.79 14.95 -14.99
CA SER A 241 -0.07 14.98 -13.79
C SER A 241 -0.22 16.38 -13.22
N GLY A 242 0.56 17.36 -13.68
CA GLY A 242 0.54 18.73 -13.16
C GLY A 242 -0.82 19.41 -13.27
N SER A 243 -1.63 19.03 -14.25
CA SER A 243 -2.97 19.59 -14.48
C SER A 243 -4.12 18.68 -14.01
N GLN A 244 -3.84 17.47 -13.53
CA GLN A 244 -4.89 16.57 -13.06
C GLN A 244 -5.41 17.04 -11.71
N ARG A 245 -6.73 17.17 -11.61
CA ARG A 245 -7.42 17.63 -10.40
C ARG A 245 -7.91 16.43 -9.61
N VAL A 246 -7.83 16.53 -8.29
CA VAL A 246 -8.26 15.51 -7.33
C VAL A 246 -9.24 16.11 -6.34
N PHE A 247 -10.15 15.28 -5.83
CA PHE A 247 -11.00 15.63 -4.71
C PHE A 247 -10.25 15.37 -3.41
N VAL A 248 -10.27 16.35 -2.53
CA VAL A 248 -9.47 16.35 -1.31
C VAL A 248 -10.36 16.73 -0.13
N GLU A 249 -10.23 16.00 0.97
CA GLU A 249 -10.82 16.37 2.26
C GLU A 249 -9.73 16.81 3.22
N VAL A 250 -9.97 17.94 3.88
CA VAL A 250 -9.02 18.57 4.79
C VAL A 250 -9.20 17.99 6.19
N LEU A 251 -8.14 17.41 6.75
CA LEU A 251 -8.21 16.74 8.06
C LEU A 251 -7.68 17.63 9.20
N LYS A 252 -6.76 18.54 8.89
CA LYS A 252 -6.09 19.39 9.86
C LYS A 252 -6.57 20.85 9.79
N ASP A 253 -6.62 21.51 10.94
CA ASP A 253 -6.92 22.93 11.07
C ASP A 253 -5.73 23.82 10.69
N ASN A 254 -5.99 25.07 10.28
CA ASN A 254 -4.99 26.12 9.96
C ASN A 254 -4.17 25.91 8.68
N LEU A 255 -4.80 25.39 7.60
CA LEU A 255 -4.19 25.39 6.27
C LEU A 255 -4.55 26.69 5.53
N ASP A 256 -4.07 27.81 6.06
CA ASP A 256 -4.23 29.12 5.44
C ASP A 256 -3.06 29.36 4.50
N ARG A 257 -3.32 29.53 3.20
CA ARG A 257 -2.36 29.85 2.11
C ARG A 257 -1.84 28.67 1.28
N VAL A 258 -2.72 27.79 0.83
CA VAL A 258 -2.35 26.88 -0.27
C VAL A 258 -2.35 27.67 -1.58
N SER A 259 -1.21 27.67 -2.28
CA SER A 259 -1.08 28.31 -3.59
C SER A 259 -1.69 27.42 -4.67
N VAL A 260 -2.72 27.93 -5.35
CA VAL A 260 -3.45 27.21 -6.40
C VAL A 260 -3.40 28.03 -7.69
N PRO A 261 -2.92 27.48 -8.80
CA PRO A 261 -2.92 28.18 -10.07
C PRO A 261 -4.32 28.65 -10.48
N SER A 262 -4.45 29.93 -10.83
CA SER A 262 -5.70 30.53 -11.27
C SER A 262 -6.14 30.00 -12.63
N MET A 263 -7.45 29.86 -12.82
CA MET A 263 -8.03 29.50 -14.13
C MET A 263 -8.00 30.66 -15.14
N ALA A 264 -7.96 31.90 -14.65
CA ALA A 264 -8.03 33.09 -15.50
C ALA A 264 -6.67 33.46 -16.10
N ASP A 265 -5.58 33.20 -15.37
CA ASP A 265 -4.21 33.46 -15.82
C ASP A 265 -3.28 32.34 -15.31
N PRO A 266 -2.70 31.52 -16.20
CA PRO A 266 -1.82 30.41 -15.83
C PRO A 266 -0.51 30.84 -15.16
N ASN A 267 -0.16 32.13 -15.17
CA ASN A 267 0.99 32.67 -14.46
C ASN A 267 0.62 33.27 -13.09
N SER A 268 -0.65 33.23 -12.70
CA SER A 268 -1.13 33.79 -11.44
C SER A 268 -1.55 32.70 -10.45
N ASP A 269 -1.18 32.89 -9.20
CA ASP A 269 -1.49 31.98 -8.10
C ASP A 269 -2.57 32.60 -7.19
N LEU A 270 -3.57 31.79 -6.85
CA LEU A 270 -4.61 32.10 -5.87
C LEU A 270 -4.26 31.45 -4.53
N LEU A 271 -4.26 32.24 -3.46
CA LEU A 271 -4.14 31.71 -2.10
C LEU A 271 -5.52 31.30 -1.59
N VAL A 272 -5.69 30.02 -1.31
CA VAL A 272 -6.93 29.44 -0.78
C VAL A 272 -6.73 29.04 0.67
N SER A 273 -7.67 29.39 1.54
CA SER A 273 -7.77 28.86 2.91
C SER A 273 -8.56 27.57 2.91
N LEU A 274 -7.98 26.52 3.50
CA LEU A 274 -8.56 25.19 3.59
C LEU A 274 -8.98 24.90 5.03
N ASP A 275 -10.28 25.00 5.30
CA ASP A 275 -10.84 24.70 6.63
C ASP A 275 -11.00 23.19 6.84
N LYS A 276 -10.85 22.72 8.09
CA LYS A 276 -11.01 21.31 8.41
C LYS A 276 -12.42 20.80 8.12
N GLY A 277 -12.50 19.58 7.59
CA GLY A 277 -13.73 18.90 7.22
C GLY A 277 -14.35 19.40 5.91
N THR A 278 -13.75 20.42 5.27
CA THR A 278 -14.19 20.88 3.95
C THR A 278 -13.59 20.03 2.83
N ARG A 279 -14.29 19.99 1.70
CA ARG A 279 -13.89 19.23 0.51
C ARG A 279 -13.63 20.17 -0.65
N HIS A 280 -12.50 19.98 -1.31
CA HIS A 280 -12.03 20.86 -2.39
C HIS A 280 -11.61 20.04 -3.60
N MET A 281 -11.69 20.65 -4.78
CA MET A 281 -11.16 20.08 -6.03
C MET A 281 -9.96 20.90 -6.47
N LEU A 282 -8.75 20.36 -6.26
CA LEU A 282 -7.49 21.07 -6.47
C LEU A 282 -6.57 20.30 -7.43
N PRO A 283 -5.67 20.97 -8.15
CA PRO A 283 -4.60 20.30 -8.88
C PRO A 283 -3.74 19.46 -7.91
N PHE A 284 -3.36 18.24 -8.33
CA PHE A 284 -2.65 17.29 -7.46
C PHE A 284 -1.32 17.84 -6.94
N HIS A 285 -0.58 18.60 -7.75
CA HIS A 285 0.72 19.16 -7.35
C HIS A 285 0.63 20.14 -6.17
N CYS A 286 -0.52 20.79 -5.95
CA CYS A 286 -0.73 21.70 -4.81
C CYS A 286 -0.92 20.93 -3.49
N VAL A 287 -1.30 19.66 -3.57
CA VAL A 287 -1.66 18.85 -2.40
C VAL A 287 -0.68 17.71 -2.13
N GLU A 288 0.33 17.50 -2.99
CA GLU A 288 1.33 16.42 -2.84
C GLU A 288 2.04 16.50 -1.48
N GLU A 289 2.56 17.68 -1.11
CA GLU A 289 3.25 17.86 0.18
C GLU A 289 2.31 17.73 1.38
N LEU A 290 1.06 18.20 1.24
CA LEU A 290 0.04 18.10 2.29
C LEU A 290 -0.40 16.65 2.50
N LEU A 291 -0.42 15.85 1.42
CA LEU A 291 -0.76 14.43 1.45
C LEU A 291 0.37 13.63 2.11
N ASP A 292 1.63 13.92 1.77
CA ASP A 292 2.80 13.30 2.41
C ASP A 292 2.86 13.62 3.91
N GLN A 293 2.38 14.80 4.33
CA GLN A 293 2.27 15.20 5.75
C GLN A 293 1.00 14.66 6.44
N GLY A 294 0.11 13.96 5.72
CA GLY A 294 -1.15 13.44 6.24
C GLY A 294 -2.18 14.51 6.64
N HIS A 295 -2.02 15.76 6.20
CA HIS A 295 -2.91 16.89 6.51
C HIS A 295 -4.20 16.85 5.70
N VAL A 296 -4.18 16.14 4.58
CA VAL A 296 -5.33 15.91 3.71
C VAL A 296 -5.49 14.42 3.42
N ARG A 297 -6.66 14.04 2.91
CA ARG A 297 -6.91 12.73 2.29
C ARG A 297 -7.57 12.92 0.93
N LEU A 298 -7.33 12.00 0.01
CA LEU A 298 -8.03 11.99 -1.27
C LEU A 298 -9.35 11.23 -1.12
N LEU A 299 -10.31 11.58 -1.98
CA LEU A 299 -11.65 10.99 -2.04
C LEU A 299 -11.87 10.19 -3.31
#